data_AF-A0A3A5VWD3-F1
#
_entry.id   AF-A0A3A5VWD3-F1
#
_cell.length_a   1.000
_cell.length_b   1.000
_cell.length_c   1.000
_cell.angle_alpha   90.00
_cell.angle_beta   90.00
_cell.angle_gamma   90.00
#
_symmetry.space_group_name_H-M   'P 1'
#
loop_
_entity.id
_entity.type
_entity.pdbx_description
1 polymer ?
#
loop_
_entity_poly.entity_id
_entity_poly.type
_entity_poly.pdbx_seq_one_letter_code
_entity_poly.pdbx_strand_id
1 'polypeptide(L)'
;MRGRRMSGSVPLLLSLSLLMLTVHPIVLAESAWEEDGWLRTSYADERLEAGDEFGCYGIPGLSWFNDPGAVASACKTYIEERTNASQWGVSPLSTFTPNTLTMADHQRISSQGFTVHGDETGLVDSAWHDADDMPVDLWDWYNLGRRGGSLEKGVASLETLQEEVEAGGLVNMYWIGRVNDATVRHDRDVLNYLDEAPHIWLTTWGEVWSSWSAKRCYEFTHAIEEANNGSILTFESLITDACTGASDGLPWNVPLTWLIDTDGHDVVEVRSPSGPLESIEGEKNTKQGWWQQDDGTVVLSIVNGHQVEVVLNGSNITYDILGQSKFFNNHSAAVTVAGHETTDLFKWSKRFLEDTSVRFTWLLQPRPADGEATWIPYAIVGIGFATVVGMLGVLGREGVGPLAGLALGKGADKSPPELQSKRSLDAVDEAE
;
A
#
# COMPACT_ATOMS: atom_id res chain seq x y z
N MET A 1 51.76 27.64 27.11
CA MET A 1 51.13 26.36 26.73
C MET A 1 49.75 26.64 26.17
N ARG A 2 49.43 26.06 25.01
CA ARG A 2 48.28 26.36 24.15
C ARG A 2 46.93 26.09 24.85
N GLY A 3 46.11 27.13 24.99
CA GLY A 3 44.67 26.98 25.22
C GLY A 3 44.00 26.47 23.94
N ARG A 4 43.62 25.20 23.93
CA ARG A 4 42.87 24.59 22.82
C ARG A 4 41.37 24.86 23.08
N ARG A 5 40.80 25.81 22.34
CA ARG A 5 39.35 26.07 22.35
C ARG A 5 38.61 24.82 21.86
N MET A 6 37.99 24.06 22.76
CA MET A 6 36.95 23.08 22.42
C MET A 6 35.63 23.82 22.22
N SER A 7 35.49 24.54 21.11
CA SER A 7 34.23 25.21 20.75
C SER A 7 33.37 24.40 19.77
N GLY A 8 33.89 23.30 19.23
CA GLY A 8 33.23 22.50 18.19
C GLY A 8 32.45 21.27 18.68
N SER A 9 32.62 20.85 19.93
CA SER A 9 32.09 19.57 20.42
C SER A 9 30.63 19.64 20.89
N VAL A 10 30.19 20.79 21.43
CA VAL A 10 28.80 20.98 21.90
C VAL A 10 27.77 21.05 20.76
N PRO A 11 27.97 21.84 19.69
CA PRO A 11 27.04 21.84 18.55
C PRO A 11 27.02 20.49 17.83
N LEU A 12 28.14 19.76 17.77
CA LEU A 12 28.21 18.41 17.20
C LEU A 12 27.41 17.39 18.02
N LEU A 13 27.47 17.47 19.36
CA LEU A 13 26.69 16.61 20.25
C LEU A 13 25.19 16.91 20.17
N LEU A 14 24.81 18.19 20.08
CA LEU A 14 23.42 18.60 19.88
C LEU A 14 22.88 18.17 18.52
N SER A 15 23.67 18.32 17.45
CA SER A 15 23.27 17.85 16.11
C SER A 15 23.17 16.32 16.06
N LEU A 16 24.08 15.60 16.74
CA LEU A 16 24.03 14.14 16.82
C LEU A 16 22.84 13.67 17.67
N SER A 17 22.50 14.39 18.74
CA SER A 17 21.32 14.11 19.57
C SER A 17 20.01 14.36 18.80
N LEU A 18 19.96 15.42 18.00
CA LEU A 18 18.83 15.73 17.12
C LEU A 18 18.69 14.69 16.00
N LEU A 19 19.81 14.21 15.46
CA LEU A 19 19.85 13.12 14.48
C LEU A 19 19.36 11.79 15.08
N MET A 20 19.74 11.49 16.33
CA MET A 20 19.23 10.31 17.04
C MET A 20 17.72 10.39 17.27
N LEU A 21 17.17 11.56 17.60
CA LEU A 21 15.73 11.79 17.72
C LEU A 21 14.96 11.49 16.43
N THR A 22 15.57 11.72 15.26
CA THR A 22 14.95 11.40 13.96
C THR A 22 15.05 9.91 13.58
N VAL A 23 16.04 9.18 14.11
CA VAL A 23 16.28 7.76 13.78
C VAL A 23 15.58 6.80 14.75
N HIS A 24 15.23 7.27 15.95
CA HIS A 24 14.55 6.46 16.97
C HIS A 24 13.27 5.73 16.51
N PRO A 25 12.30 6.35 15.82
CA PRO A 25 11.06 5.65 15.49
C PRO A 25 11.28 4.46 14.54
N ILE A 26 12.23 4.56 13.61
CA ILE A 26 12.54 3.50 12.63
C ILE A 26 13.22 2.32 13.33
N VAL A 27 14.23 2.58 14.17
CA VAL A 27 14.93 1.54 14.93
C VAL A 27 14.02 0.86 15.96
N LEU A 28 13.10 1.61 16.57
CA LEU A 28 12.10 1.05 17.46
C LEU A 28 11.13 0.12 16.72
N ALA A 29 10.69 0.52 15.53
CA ALA A 29 9.83 -0.30 14.68
C ALA A 29 10.50 -1.61 14.26
N GLU A 30 11.75 -1.58 13.80
CA GLU A 30 12.50 -2.79 13.42
C GLU A 30 12.61 -3.82 14.56
N SER A 31 12.66 -3.36 15.81
CA SER A 31 12.69 -4.26 16.98
C SER A 31 11.31 -4.76 17.44
N ALA A 32 10.22 -4.20 16.89
CA ALA A 32 8.85 -4.46 17.32
C ALA A 32 8.18 -5.58 16.52
N TRP A 33 8.82 -6.08 15.46
CA TRP A 33 8.32 -7.16 14.64
C TRP A 33 9.41 -8.16 14.26
N GLU A 34 8.98 -9.37 13.94
CA GLU A 34 9.81 -10.43 13.38
C GLU A 34 9.46 -10.66 11.91
N GLU A 35 10.49 -10.92 11.11
CA GLU A 35 10.30 -11.16 9.68
C GLU A 35 9.53 -12.45 9.45
N ASP A 36 8.47 -12.36 8.65
CA ASP A 36 7.79 -13.55 8.15
C ASP A 36 8.47 -14.03 6.86
N GLY A 37 8.95 -15.27 6.88
CA GLY A 37 9.82 -15.79 5.81
C GLY A 37 9.12 -16.05 4.47
N TRP A 38 7.79 -16.09 4.44
CA TRP A 38 7.05 -16.52 3.24
C TRP A 38 7.08 -15.49 2.09
N LEU A 39 7.26 -14.20 2.37
CA LEU A 39 7.31 -13.15 1.35
C LEU A 39 8.45 -13.36 0.35
N ARG A 40 9.50 -14.08 0.76
CA ARG A 40 10.67 -14.40 -0.07
C ARG A 40 10.62 -15.80 -0.67
N THR A 41 9.50 -16.51 -0.54
CA THR A 41 9.33 -17.88 -1.04
C THR A 41 8.53 -17.88 -2.33
N SER A 42 8.62 -18.98 -3.09
CA SER A 42 7.83 -19.18 -4.32
C SER A 42 6.32 -19.04 -4.08
N TYR A 43 5.85 -19.20 -2.84
CA TYR A 43 4.45 -19.00 -2.50
C TYR A 43 3.98 -17.56 -2.74
N ALA A 44 4.83 -16.57 -2.47
CA ALA A 44 4.50 -15.18 -2.77
C ALA A 44 4.39 -14.98 -4.29
N ASP A 45 5.37 -15.49 -5.04
CA ASP A 45 5.39 -15.42 -6.50
C ASP A 45 4.15 -16.10 -7.12
N GLU A 46 3.77 -17.28 -6.65
CA GLU A 46 2.55 -18.00 -7.09
C GLU A 46 1.27 -17.18 -6.89
N ARG A 47 1.18 -16.39 -5.80
CA ARG A 47 0.03 -15.50 -5.57
C ARG A 47 0.05 -14.30 -6.52
N LEU A 48 1.22 -13.70 -6.74
CA LEU A 48 1.37 -12.59 -7.67
C LEU A 48 1.08 -13.02 -9.11
N GLU A 49 1.58 -14.19 -9.54
CA GLU A 49 1.30 -14.80 -10.85
C GLU A 49 -0.18 -15.13 -11.03
N ALA A 50 -0.89 -15.48 -9.95
CA ALA A 50 -2.34 -15.63 -9.99
C ALA A 50 -3.09 -14.30 -10.17
N GLY A 51 -2.44 -13.17 -9.87
CA GLY A 51 -3.02 -11.82 -9.97
C GLY A 51 -3.38 -11.17 -8.63
N ASP A 52 -2.90 -11.70 -7.50
CA ASP A 52 -3.02 -11.00 -6.22
C ASP A 52 -2.13 -9.75 -6.16
N GLU A 53 -2.47 -8.89 -5.21
CA GLU A 53 -1.72 -7.70 -4.85
C GLU A 53 -1.25 -7.78 -3.39
N PHE A 54 -0.05 -7.26 -3.12
CA PHE A 54 0.42 -6.97 -1.78
C PHE A 54 0.39 -5.46 -1.51
N GLY A 55 -0.42 -5.08 -0.53
CA GLY A 55 -0.55 -3.73 -0.03
C GLY A 55 -0.09 -3.62 1.43
N CYS A 56 -0.20 -2.42 1.99
CA CYS A 56 0.19 -2.15 3.37
C CYS A 56 -1.01 -2.19 4.33
N TYR A 57 -0.88 -2.86 5.48
CA TYR A 57 -1.80 -2.66 6.60
C TYR A 57 -1.20 -1.80 7.71
N GLY A 58 0.09 -2.01 8.00
CA GLY A 58 0.82 -1.27 9.00
C GLY A 58 2.15 -1.92 9.35
N ILE A 59 2.90 -1.27 10.24
CA ILE A 59 4.17 -1.78 10.79
C ILE A 59 4.08 -1.73 12.31
N PRO A 60 4.25 -2.87 13.03
CA PRO A 60 4.28 -2.85 14.48
C PRO A 60 5.32 -1.87 15.02
N GLY A 61 4.94 -1.12 16.06
CA GLY A 61 5.78 -0.07 16.64
C GLY A 61 5.61 1.32 16.00
N LEU A 62 4.97 1.41 14.83
CA LEU A 62 4.54 2.68 14.24
C LEU A 62 3.04 2.89 14.44
N SER A 63 2.58 4.13 14.26
CA SER A 63 1.19 4.51 14.46
C SER A 63 0.72 5.44 13.36
N TRP A 64 -0.37 5.05 12.69
CA TRP A 64 -1.07 5.87 11.70
C TRP A 64 -1.46 7.24 12.27
N PHE A 65 -1.82 7.32 13.55
CA PHE A 65 -2.21 8.57 14.20
C PHE A 65 -1.01 9.50 14.47
N ASN A 66 0.16 8.95 14.77
CA ASN A 66 1.33 9.75 15.14
C ASN A 66 2.10 10.22 13.90
N ASP A 67 2.35 9.31 12.96
CA ASP A 67 3.10 9.60 11.74
C ASP A 67 2.64 8.64 10.61
N PRO A 68 1.56 8.98 9.91
CA PRO A 68 1.05 8.16 8.81
C PRO A 68 2.06 8.02 7.65
N GLY A 69 2.89 9.05 7.42
CA GLY A 69 3.95 9.00 6.40
C GLY A 69 5.04 7.99 6.75
N ALA A 70 5.45 7.92 8.01
CA ALA A 70 6.42 6.92 8.48
C ALA A 70 5.89 5.49 8.36
N VAL A 71 4.60 5.25 8.70
CA VAL A 71 4.00 3.92 8.52
C VAL A 71 4.02 3.52 7.05
N ALA A 72 3.54 4.40 6.17
CA ALA A 72 3.50 4.16 4.73
C ALA A 72 4.91 3.88 4.16
N SER A 73 5.89 4.74 4.48
CA SER A 73 7.27 4.59 3.99
C SER A 73 7.92 3.28 4.44
N ALA A 74 7.79 2.94 5.74
CA ALA A 74 8.35 1.72 6.30
C ALA A 74 7.70 0.46 5.69
N CYS A 75 6.40 0.52 5.46
CA CYS A 75 5.65 -0.58 4.87
C CYS A 75 5.98 -0.82 3.40
N LYS A 76 6.09 0.26 2.61
CA LYS A 76 6.55 0.19 1.23
C LYS A 76 7.94 -0.45 1.16
N THR A 77 8.86 0.03 2.00
CA THR A 77 10.22 -0.53 2.10
C THR A 77 10.18 -2.01 2.46
N TYR A 78 9.34 -2.39 3.43
CA TYR A 78 9.20 -3.78 3.86
C TYR A 78 8.80 -4.71 2.70
N ILE A 79 7.82 -4.30 1.89
CA ILE A 79 7.33 -5.09 0.75
C ILE A 79 8.39 -5.14 -0.36
N GLU A 80 8.88 -3.98 -0.81
CA GLU A 80 9.78 -3.87 -1.98
C GLU A 80 11.14 -4.58 -1.77
N GLU A 81 11.63 -4.67 -0.53
CA GLU A 81 12.85 -5.40 -0.19
C GLU A 81 12.68 -6.94 -0.20
N ARG A 82 11.45 -7.43 -0.36
CA ARG A 82 11.11 -8.85 -0.18
C ARG A 82 10.46 -9.45 -1.40
N THR A 83 9.59 -8.72 -2.07
CA THR A 83 8.85 -9.19 -3.25
C THR A 83 8.29 -8.02 -4.05
N ASN A 84 7.69 -8.31 -5.21
CA ASN A 84 6.92 -7.33 -5.95
C ASN A 84 5.54 -7.15 -5.31
N ALA A 85 4.92 -5.99 -5.48
CA ALA A 85 3.56 -5.77 -5.02
C ALA A 85 2.49 -6.39 -5.93
N SER A 86 2.82 -6.63 -7.19
CA SER A 86 1.95 -7.25 -8.19
C SER A 86 2.80 -7.92 -9.27
N GLN A 87 2.21 -8.81 -10.07
CA GLN A 87 2.80 -9.24 -11.34
C GLN A 87 3.09 -8.06 -12.29
N TRP A 88 2.40 -6.93 -12.12
CA TRP A 88 2.52 -5.76 -12.98
C TRP A 88 3.54 -4.71 -12.49
N GLY A 89 3.99 -4.79 -11.23
CA GLY A 89 4.82 -3.75 -10.65
C GLY A 89 5.41 -4.09 -9.29
N VAL A 90 6.59 -3.50 -9.02
CA VAL A 90 7.34 -3.71 -7.78
C VAL A 90 6.70 -2.94 -6.62
N SER A 91 6.32 -1.68 -6.85
CA SER A 91 5.84 -0.78 -5.80
C SER A 91 4.38 -1.03 -5.43
N PRO A 92 4.04 -1.11 -4.12
CA PRO A 92 2.67 -1.23 -3.66
C PRO A 92 1.90 0.07 -3.88
N LEU A 93 0.65 -0.07 -4.33
CA LEU A 93 -0.27 1.05 -4.57
C LEU A 93 -1.33 1.17 -3.48
N SER A 94 -1.62 0.07 -2.77
CA SER A 94 -2.70 -0.01 -1.81
C SER A 94 -2.23 0.00 -0.36
N THR A 95 -2.94 0.71 0.50
CA THR A 95 -2.75 0.69 1.95
C THR A 95 -4.09 0.73 2.69
N PHE A 96 -4.12 0.20 3.91
CA PHE A 96 -5.15 0.50 4.90
C PHE A 96 -4.90 1.88 5.51
N THR A 97 -5.98 2.58 5.87
CA THR A 97 -5.93 3.74 6.77
C THR A 97 -7.12 3.74 7.73
N PRO A 98 -6.92 4.18 8.99
CA PRO A 98 -8.04 4.31 9.93
C PRO A 98 -8.86 5.57 9.63
N ASN A 99 -10.14 5.54 9.98
CA ASN A 99 -11.08 6.64 9.74
C ASN A 99 -10.85 7.92 10.58
N THR A 100 -9.76 7.98 11.33
CA THR A 100 -9.38 9.11 12.17
C THR A 100 -8.41 10.05 11.48
N LEU A 101 -7.90 9.69 10.29
CA LEU A 101 -6.90 10.50 9.57
C LEU A 101 -7.54 11.68 8.86
N THR A 102 -6.79 12.78 8.77
CA THR A 102 -7.22 13.96 8.02
C THR A 102 -6.78 13.87 6.56
N MET A 103 -7.36 14.67 5.66
CA MET A 103 -6.88 14.75 4.27
C MET A 103 -5.38 15.07 4.17
N ALA A 104 -4.85 15.91 5.06
CA ALA A 104 -3.42 16.21 5.10
C ALA A 104 -2.57 14.97 5.45
N ASP A 105 -3.09 14.05 6.25
CA ASP A 105 -2.44 12.78 6.55
C ASP A 105 -2.48 11.83 5.34
N HIS A 106 -3.60 11.76 4.63
CA HIS A 106 -3.69 10.99 3.38
C HIS A 106 -2.73 11.55 2.32
N GLN A 107 -2.54 12.86 2.21
CA GLN A 107 -1.53 13.44 1.30
C GLN A 107 -0.09 13.01 1.66
N ARG A 108 0.23 12.85 2.95
CA ARG A 108 1.55 12.35 3.39
C ARG A 108 1.75 10.88 3.04
N ILE A 109 0.67 10.09 3.09
CA ILE A 109 0.66 8.69 2.66
C ILE A 109 0.84 8.61 1.14
N SER A 110 0.09 9.43 0.41
CA SER A 110 0.17 9.51 -1.05
C SER A 110 1.56 9.92 -1.52
N SER A 111 2.24 10.84 -0.83
CA SER A 111 3.61 11.21 -1.17
C SER A 111 4.64 10.08 -0.99
N GLN A 112 4.27 8.96 -0.33
CA GLN A 112 5.11 7.74 -0.28
C GLN A 112 4.86 6.81 -1.49
N GLY A 113 3.86 7.10 -2.32
CA GLY A 113 3.51 6.35 -3.53
C GLY A 113 2.31 5.43 -3.39
N PHE A 114 1.53 5.53 -2.31
CA PHE A 114 0.23 4.86 -2.21
C PHE A 114 -0.87 5.70 -2.86
N THR A 115 -1.83 5.04 -3.50
CA THR A 115 -2.88 5.70 -4.28
C THR A 115 -4.27 5.24 -3.88
N VAL A 116 -4.40 4.01 -3.35
CA VAL A 116 -5.62 3.51 -2.71
C VAL A 116 -5.38 3.42 -1.20
N HIS A 117 -6.14 4.16 -0.39
CA HIS A 117 -5.90 4.25 1.07
C HIS A 117 -6.86 3.42 1.91
N GLY A 118 -7.63 2.56 1.25
CA GLY A 118 -8.52 1.60 1.88
C GLY A 118 -9.97 2.05 1.80
N ASP A 119 -10.79 1.41 2.63
CA ASP A 119 -12.23 1.52 2.62
C ASP A 119 -12.77 2.12 3.92
N GLU A 120 -13.88 2.85 3.81
CA GLU A 120 -14.57 3.49 4.94
C GLU A 120 -13.65 4.39 5.80
N THR A 121 -12.78 5.16 5.14
CA THR A 121 -11.81 6.05 5.79
C THR A 121 -12.45 7.33 6.33
N GLY A 122 -13.73 7.55 6.05
CA GLY A 122 -14.50 8.68 6.59
C GLY A 122 -14.15 10.04 5.99
N LEU A 123 -13.33 10.07 4.93
CA LEU A 123 -13.13 11.26 4.12
C LEU A 123 -14.40 11.60 3.33
N VAL A 124 -14.58 12.90 3.07
CA VAL A 124 -15.71 13.40 2.26
C VAL A 124 -15.48 13.14 0.78
N ASP A 125 -14.24 13.28 0.31
CA ASP A 125 -13.83 12.87 -1.02
C ASP A 125 -13.73 11.34 -1.02
N SER A 126 -14.54 10.70 -1.85
CA SER A 126 -14.75 9.25 -1.83
C SER A 126 -15.17 8.74 -3.19
N ALA A 127 -15.08 7.43 -3.37
CA ALA A 127 -15.63 6.75 -4.55
C ALA A 127 -16.24 5.41 -4.18
N TRP A 128 -17.15 4.97 -5.04
CA TRP A 128 -17.76 3.65 -5.03
C TRP A 128 -18.54 3.33 -3.74
N HIS A 129 -19.12 4.35 -3.10
CA HIS A 129 -20.14 4.13 -2.06
C HIS A 129 -21.50 3.73 -2.64
N ASP A 130 -21.72 3.96 -3.94
CA ASP A 130 -22.79 3.37 -4.74
C ASP A 130 -22.30 3.06 -6.18
N ALA A 131 -23.19 2.59 -7.05
CA ALA A 131 -22.84 2.18 -8.42
C ALA A 131 -22.46 3.34 -9.36
N ASP A 132 -22.96 4.54 -9.06
CA ASP A 132 -22.81 5.75 -9.87
C ASP A 132 -21.73 6.69 -9.31
N ASP A 133 -21.29 6.48 -8.06
CA ASP A 133 -20.22 7.18 -7.36
C ASP A 133 -18.83 6.86 -7.96
N MET A 134 -18.61 7.32 -9.20
CA MET A 134 -17.35 7.11 -9.91
C MET A 134 -16.30 8.15 -9.48
N PRO A 135 -15.02 7.73 -9.33
CA PRO A 135 -13.94 8.65 -8.98
C PRO A 135 -13.70 9.64 -10.12
N VAL A 136 -13.61 10.91 -9.75
CA VAL A 136 -13.32 12.04 -10.64
C VAL A 136 -11.86 12.45 -10.49
N ASP A 137 -11.38 12.49 -9.25
CA ASP A 137 -10.03 12.91 -8.88
C ASP A 137 -9.25 11.78 -8.22
N LEU A 138 -7.93 11.97 -8.12
CA LEU A 138 -7.03 10.97 -7.53
C LEU A 138 -7.35 10.72 -6.05
N TRP A 139 -7.97 11.67 -5.36
CA TRP A 139 -8.12 11.66 -3.90
C TRP A 139 -9.40 10.92 -3.49
N ASP A 140 -10.33 10.71 -4.43
CA ASP A 140 -11.54 9.91 -4.21
C ASP A 140 -11.18 8.45 -3.87
N TRP A 141 -10.04 7.97 -4.37
CA TRP A 141 -9.48 6.65 -4.05
C TRP A 141 -8.93 6.52 -2.64
N TYR A 142 -8.91 7.61 -1.87
CA TYR A 142 -8.54 7.57 -0.46
C TYR A 142 -9.67 7.08 0.44
N ASN A 143 -10.89 6.97 -0.08
CA ASN A 143 -12.03 6.43 0.63
C ASN A 143 -12.91 5.61 -0.32
N LEU A 144 -12.68 4.29 -0.35
CA LEU A 144 -13.53 3.37 -1.09
C LEU A 144 -14.75 2.95 -0.27
N GLY A 145 -15.92 2.90 -0.90
CA GLY A 145 -17.10 2.31 -0.28
C GLY A 145 -17.00 0.79 -0.15
N ARG A 146 -17.54 0.22 0.93
CA ARG A 146 -17.58 -1.24 1.17
C ARG A 146 -18.92 -1.86 0.76
N ARG A 147 -19.30 -1.69 -0.50
CA ARG A 147 -20.61 -2.14 -1.01
C ARG A 147 -20.82 -3.65 -0.91
N GLY A 148 -19.81 -4.45 -1.21
CA GLY A 148 -19.93 -5.92 -1.20
C GLY A 148 -19.88 -6.54 0.20
N GLY A 149 -19.60 -5.76 1.24
CA GLY A 149 -19.56 -6.25 2.61
C GLY A 149 -18.38 -7.19 2.88
N SER A 150 -18.63 -8.31 3.56
CA SER A 150 -17.61 -9.24 4.07
C SER A 150 -17.63 -10.58 3.34
N LEU A 151 -16.47 -11.24 3.22
CA LEU A 151 -16.38 -12.66 2.89
C LEU A 151 -16.56 -13.59 4.10
N GLU A 152 -16.69 -13.05 5.31
CA GLU A 152 -16.71 -13.83 6.55
C GLU A 152 -18.04 -14.53 6.79
N LYS A 153 -17.99 -15.83 7.11
CA LYS A 153 -19.18 -16.63 7.40
C LYS A 153 -19.96 -16.04 8.58
N GLY A 154 -21.24 -15.77 8.36
CA GLY A 154 -22.14 -15.19 9.35
C GLY A 154 -22.12 -13.66 9.41
N VAL A 155 -21.26 -13.01 8.64
CA VAL A 155 -21.26 -11.55 8.40
C VAL A 155 -21.62 -11.27 6.94
N ALA A 156 -21.12 -12.10 6.02
CA ALA A 156 -21.39 -12.03 4.60
C ALA A 156 -22.90 -12.11 4.29
N SER A 157 -23.32 -11.37 3.26
CA SER A 157 -24.68 -11.36 2.75
C SER A 157 -24.65 -11.60 1.25
N LEU A 158 -25.07 -12.79 0.82
CA LEU A 158 -25.13 -13.15 -0.60
C LEU A 158 -26.14 -12.27 -1.36
N GLU A 159 -27.30 -12.02 -0.76
CA GLU A 159 -28.36 -11.19 -1.35
C GLU A 159 -27.84 -9.77 -1.63
N THR A 160 -27.22 -9.15 -0.63
CA THR A 160 -26.62 -7.81 -0.79
C THR A 160 -25.53 -7.81 -1.86
N LEU A 161 -24.65 -8.81 -1.87
CA LEU A 161 -23.61 -8.88 -2.91
C LEU A 161 -24.21 -9.00 -4.32
N GLN A 162 -25.25 -9.80 -4.50
CA GLN A 162 -25.94 -9.95 -5.78
C GLN A 162 -26.55 -8.63 -6.25
N GLU A 163 -27.26 -7.93 -5.37
CA GLU A 163 -27.85 -6.62 -5.67
C GLU A 163 -26.79 -5.59 -6.08
N GLU A 164 -25.67 -5.53 -5.34
CA GLU A 164 -24.60 -4.57 -5.60
C GLU A 164 -23.83 -4.88 -6.90
N VAL A 165 -23.64 -6.17 -7.23
CA VAL A 165 -23.04 -6.60 -8.51
C VAL A 165 -23.98 -6.31 -9.68
N GLU A 166 -25.27 -6.55 -9.54
CA GLU A 166 -26.28 -6.23 -10.56
C GLU A 166 -26.37 -4.71 -10.80
N ALA A 167 -26.22 -3.90 -9.76
CA ALA A 167 -26.15 -2.45 -9.88
C ALA A 167 -24.89 -1.97 -10.64
N GLY A 168 -23.84 -2.79 -10.68
CA GLY A 168 -22.60 -2.50 -11.40
C GLY A 168 -21.63 -1.60 -10.63
N GLY A 169 -20.63 -1.08 -11.33
CA GLY A 169 -19.55 -0.29 -10.72
C GLY A 169 -18.51 -1.16 -10.00
N LEU A 170 -17.73 -0.55 -9.10
CA LEU A 170 -16.82 -1.29 -8.22
C LEU A 170 -17.57 -1.75 -6.97
N VAL A 171 -17.52 -3.04 -6.69
CA VAL A 171 -18.08 -3.68 -5.51
C VAL A 171 -16.92 -4.16 -4.65
N ASN A 172 -16.54 -3.35 -3.68
CA ASN A 172 -15.43 -3.66 -2.80
C ASN A 172 -15.89 -4.43 -1.55
N MET A 173 -15.13 -5.48 -1.23
CA MET A 173 -15.35 -6.40 -0.11
C MET A 173 -14.12 -6.45 0.79
N TYR A 174 -14.30 -6.94 2.01
CA TYR A 174 -13.18 -7.21 2.91
C TYR A 174 -13.18 -8.65 3.44
N TRP A 175 -12.02 -9.09 3.89
CA TRP A 175 -11.77 -10.37 4.52
C TRP A 175 -10.80 -10.20 5.68
N ILE A 176 -11.11 -10.79 6.83
CA ILE A 176 -10.20 -10.89 7.98
C ILE A 176 -9.98 -12.37 8.27
N GLY A 177 -8.74 -12.84 8.12
CA GLY A 177 -8.41 -14.27 8.29
C GLY A 177 -8.42 -14.75 9.75
N ARG A 178 -8.23 -13.83 10.71
CA ARG A 178 -8.08 -14.16 12.13
C ARG A 178 -8.53 -13.00 13.02
N VAL A 179 -9.26 -13.32 14.08
CA VAL A 179 -9.61 -12.36 15.15
C VAL A 179 -9.29 -13.03 16.49
N ASN A 180 -8.47 -12.40 17.32
CA ASN A 180 -8.14 -12.90 18.68
C ASN A 180 -7.82 -14.40 18.72
N ASP A 181 -6.89 -14.82 17.88
CA ASP A 181 -6.43 -16.19 17.71
C ASP A 181 -7.38 -17.21 17.05
N ALA A 182 -8.65 -16.84 16.84
CA ALA A 182 -9.61 -17.66 16.12
C ALA A 182 -9.47 -17.45 14.60
N THR A 183 -9.40 -18.54 13.85
CA THR A 183 -9.45 -18.48 12.37
C THR A 183 -10.88 -18.29 11.91
N VAL A 184 -11.12 -17.24 11.14
CA VAL A 184 -12.42 -16.95 10.53
C VAL A 184 -12.64 -17.89 9.33
N ARG A 185 -13.88 -18.28 9.08
CA ARG A 185 -14.25 -19.09 7.90
C ARG A 185 -14.84 -18.18 6.85
N HIS A 186 -14.53 -18.42 5.57
CA HIS A 186 -15.22 -17.73 4.48
C HIS A 186 -16.64 -18.28 4.32
N ASP A 187 -17.52 -17.45 3.80
CA ASP A 187 -18.82 -17.89 3.34
C ASP A 187 -18.68 -18.56 1.97
N ARG A 188 -19.11 -19.83 1.88
CA ARG A 188 -18.93 -20.65 0.67
C ARG A 188 -19.89 -20.25 -0.43
N ASP A 189 -21.10 -19.81 -0.07
CA ASP A 189 -22.13 -19.50 -1.05
C ASP A 189 -21.79 -18.18 -1.76
N VAL A 190 -21.20 -17.24 -1.01
CA VAL A 190 -20.63 -16.01 -1.56
C VAL A 190 -19.45 -16.28 -2.49
N LEU A 191 -18.50 -17.13 -2.08
CA LEU A 191 -17.36 -17.48 -2.93
C LEU A 191 -17.81 -18.17 -4.22
N ASN A 192 -18.70 -19.15 -4.12
CA ASN A 192 -19.27 -19.83 -5.29
C ASN A 192 -19.97 -18.85 -6.23
N TYR A 193 -20.74 -17.89 -5.69
CA TYR A 193 -21.38 -16.87 -6.52
C TYR A 193 -20.34 -16.03 -7.28
N LEU A 194 -19.26 -15.59 -6.64
CA LEU A 194 -18.19 -14.86 -7.33
C LEU A 194 -17.55 -15.70 -8.44
N ASP A 195 -17.34 -17.00 -8.21
CA ASP A 195 -16.75 -17.88 -9.22
C ASP A 195 -17.73 -18.20 -10.38
N GLU A 196 -19.05 -18.19 -10.15
CA GLU A 196 -20.06 -18.56 -11.15
C GLU A 196 -20.70 -17.36 -11.88
N ALA A 197 -20.77 -16.19 -11.25
CA ALA A 197 -21.48 -15.03 -11.79
C ALA A 197 -20.85 -14.55 -13.12
N PRO A 198 -21.63 -14.35 -14.19
CA PRO A 198 -21.10 -13.81 -15.44
C PRO A 198 -20.87 -12.30 -15.32
N HIS A 199 -20.12 -11.74 -16.27
CA HIS A 199 -19.96 -10.29 -16.43
C HIS A 199 -19.32 -9.54 -15.25
N ILE A 200 -18.49 -10.24 -14.45
CA ILE A 200 -17.71 -9.63 -13.37
C ILE A 200 -16.21 -9.74 -13.60
N TRP A 201 -15.52 -8.65 -13.31
CA TRP A 201 -14.06 -8.59 -13.23
C TRP A 201 -13.63 -8.82 -11.77
N LEU A 202 -12.95 -9.94 -11.49
CA LEU A 202 -12.40 -10.26 -10.17
C LEU A 202 -10.94 -9.79 -10.11
N THR A 203 -10.67 -8.79 -9.27
CA THR A 203 -9.44 -7.98 -9.37
C THR A 203 -9.05 -7.39 -8.01
N THR A 204 -8.00 -6.57 -8.01
CA THR A 204 -7.38 -5.96 -6.83
C THR A 204 -7.50 -4.44 -6.87
N TRP A 205 -7.38 -3.78 -5.72
CA TRP A 205 -7.42 -2.31 -5.64
C TRP A 205 -6.41 -1.64 -6.57
N GLY A 206 -5.17 -2.12 -6.60
CA GLY A 206 -4.12 -1.59 -7.45
C GLY A 206 -4.40 -1.78 -8.95
N GLU A 207 -4.99 -2.91 -9.35
CA GLU A 207 -5.38 -3.16 -10.75
C GLU A 207 -6.53 -2.24 -11.20
N VAL A 208 -7.59 -2.09 -10.39
CA VAL A 208 -8.72 -1.21 -10.73
C VAL A 208 -8.26 0.25 -10.79
N TRP A 209 -7.48 0.69 -9.80
CA TRP A 209 -6.92 2.03 -9.80
C TRP A 209 -6.04 2.26 -11.03
N SER A 210 -5.13 1.33 -11.34
CA SER A 210 -4.24 1.45 -12.51
C SER A 210 -5.02 1.48 -13.82
N SER A 211 -6.06 0.65 -13.96
CA SER A 211 -6.95 0.66 -15.13
C SER A 211 -7.68 1.99 -15.27
N TRP A 212 -8.30 2.50 -14.21
CA TRP A 212 -8.98 3.79 -14.22
C TRP A 212 -8.01 4.94 -14.52
N SER A 213 -6.83 4.92 -13.90
CA SER A 213 -5.82 5.96 -14.04
C SER A 213 -5.28 6.02 -15.47
N ALA A 214 -5.01 4.86 -16.08
CA ALA A 214 -4.51 4.78 -17.43
C ALA A 214 -5.56 5.21 -18.48
N LYS A 215 -6.86 4.98 -18.21
CA LYS A 215 -7.97 5.46 -19.08
C LYS A 215 -8.09 6.99 -19.15
N ARG A 216 -7.50 7.71 -18.20
CA ARG A 216 -7.40 9.18 -18.26
C ARG A 216 -6.48 9.65 -19.39
N CYS A 217 -5.72 8.75 -20.01
CA CYS A 217 -5.00 8.99 -21.25
C CYS A 217 -5.63 8.21 -22.41
N TYR A 218 -6.10 8.94 -23.42
CA TYR A 218 -6.74 8.39 -24.60
C TYR A 218 -5.86 8.61 -25.84
N GLU A 219 -4.70 7.96 -25.85
CA GLU A 219 -3.70 8.08 -26.92
C GLU A 219 -3.44 6.70 -27.52
N PHE A 220 -3.75 6.52 -28.80
CA PHE A 220 -3.60 5.25 -29.50
C PHE A 220 -3.29 5.49 -30.98
N THR A 221 -2.74 4.48 -31.65
CA THR A 221 -2.54 4.48 -33.10
C THR A 221 -3.17 3.26 -33.70
N HIS A 222 -3.65 3.42 -34.93
CA HIS A 222 -4.22 2.33 -35.69
C HIS A 222 -4.03 2.55 -37.18
N ALA A 223 -3.90 1.45 -37.93
CA ALA A 223 -3.79 1.47 -39.38
C ALA A 223 -4.33 0.17 -39.94
N ILE A 224 -4.97 0.21 -41.10
CA ILE A 224 -5.43 -1.00 -41.78
C ILE A 224 -4.68 -1.17 -43.11
N GLU A 225 -4.23 -2.39 -43.36
CA GLU A 225 -3.56 -2.77 -44.61
C GLU A 225 -4.27 -3.97 -45.24
N GLU A 226 -4.38 -3.98 -46.56
CA GLU A 226 -4.91 -5.12 -47.31
C GLU A 226 -3.87 -6.22 -47.42
N ALA A 227 -4.25 -7.44 -47.05
CA ALA A 227 -3.46 -8.65 -47.19
C ALA A 227 -4.09 -9.59 -48.23
N ASN A 228 -3.33 -10.58 -48.71
CA ASN A 228 -3.77 -11.46 -49.80
C ASN A 228 -5.10 -12.21 -49.52
N ASN A 229 -5.44 -12.44 -48.25
CA ASN A 229 -6.62 -13.18 -47.79
C ASN A 229 -7.45 -12.41 -46.73
N GLY A 230 -7.42 -11.07 -46.74
CA GLY A 230 -8.16 -10.27 -45.76
C GLY A 230 -7.56 -8.89 -45.55
N SER A 231 -7.84 -8.28 -44.39
CA SER A 231 -7.21 -7.04 -43.96
C SER A 231 -6.53 -7.25 -42.61
N ILE A 232 -5.46 -6.50 -42.35
CA ILE A 232 -4.74 -6.51 -41.08
C ILE A 232 -4.89 -5.11 -40.47
N LEU A 233 -5.53 -5.04 -39.31
CA LEU A 233 -5.63 -3.84 -38.49
C LEU A 233 -4.50 -3.86 -37.46
N THR A 234 -3.52 -2.98 -37.62
CA THR A 234 -2.50 -2.71 -36.60
C THR A 234 -3.09 -1.76 -35.56
N PHE A 235 -2.93 -2.07 -34.28
CA PHE A 235 -3.43 -1.26 -33.16
C PHE A 235 -2.38 -1.18 -32.05
N GLU A 236 -2.22 0.00 -31.45
CA GLU A 236 -1.34 0.21 -30.30
C GLU A 236 -1.92 1.28 -29.37
N SER A 237 -2.12 0.94 -28.10
CA SER A 237 -2.40 1.90 -27.04
C SER A 237 -1.08 2.51 -26.56
N LEU A 238 -0.90 3.82 -26.65
CA LEU A 238 0.40 4.46 -26.47
C LEU A 238 0.72 4.76 -25.00
N ILE A 239 2.02 4.77 -24.66
CA ILE A 239 2.54 5.33 -23.41
C ILE A 239 3.27 6.63 -23.75
N THR A 240 2.66 7.76 -23.44
CA THR A 240 3.27 9.09 -23.63
C THR A 240 3.71 9.72 -22.30
N ASP A 241 4.57 10.73 -22.37
CA ASP A 241 4.96 11.52 -21.19
C ASP A 241 3.74 12.19 -20.53
N ALA A 242 2.74 12.58 -21.33
CA ALA A 242 1.49 13.13 -20.82
C ALA A 242 0.67 12.06 -20.07
N CYS A 243 0.57 10.84 -20.62
CA CYS A 243 -0.09 9.73 -19.94
C CYS A 243 0.57 9.40 -18.60
N THR A 244 1.91 9.34 -18.60
CA THR A 244 2.69 8.99 -17.41
C THR A 244 2.61 10.10 -16.36
N GLY A 245 2.68 11.36 -16.78
CA GLY A 245 2.58 12.53 -15.91
C GLY A 245 1.20 12.76 -15.31
N ALA A 246 0.12 12.23 -15.90
CA ALA A 246 -1.24 12.39 -15.37
C ALA A 246 -1.44 11.72 -13.99
N SER A 247 -0.55 10.82 -13.60
CA SER A 247 -0.65 10.04 -12.36
C SER A 247 0.73 9.74 -11.76
N ASP A 248 1.67 10.66 -11.96
CA ASP A 248 3.03 10.62 -11.42
C ASP A 248 3.82 9.33 -11.72
N GLY A 249 3.49 8.63 -12.81
CA GLY A 249 4.10 7.36 -13.18
C GLY A 249 3.85 6.21 -12.20
N LEU A 250 2.87 6.34 -11.31
CA LEU A 250 2.50 5.32 -10.33
C LEU A 250 1.67 4.13 -10.90
N PRO A 251 0.75 4.30 -11.88
CA PRO A 251 -0.06 3.19 -12.39
C PRO A 251 0.79 2.02 -12.86
N TRP A 252 0.39 0.81 -12.48
CA TRP A 252 0.90 -0.39 -13.13
C TRP A 252 0.41 -0.45 -14.57
N ASN A 253 1.23 -1.00 -15.47
CA ASN A 253 0.87 -1.13 -16.89
C ASN A 253 -0.03 -2.37 -17.10
N VAL A 254 -1.25 -2.31 -16.57
CA VAL A 254 -2.26 -3.35 -16.70
C VAL A 254 -2.90 -3.32 -18.10
N PRO A 255 -3.35 -4.47 -18.63
CA PRO A 255 -4.12 -4.52 -19.87
C PRO A 255 -5.33 -3.58 -19.86
N LEU A 256 -5.47 -2.75 -20.89
CA LEU A 256 -6.65 -1.93 -21.15
C LEU A 256 -7.51 -2.58 -22.22
N THR A 257 -8.82 -2.61 -21.97
CA THR A 257 -9.80 -3.16 -22.90
C THR A 257 -10.34 -2.07 -23.81
N TRP A 258 -10.19 -2.30 -25.11
CA TRP A 258 -10.66 -1.47 -26.21
C TRP A 258 -11.76 -2.19 -26.97
N LEU A 259 -12.72 -1.42 -27.46
CA LEU A 259 -13.84 -1.88 -28.26
C LEU A 259 -13.64 -1.40 -29.70
N ILE A 260 -13.61 -2.34 -30.64
CA ILE A 260 -13.37 -2.08 -32.06
C ILE A 260 -14.54 -2.66 -32.85
N ASP A 261 -15.29 -1.81 -33.54
CA ASP A 261 -16.32 -2.25 -34.48
C ASP A 261 -15.67 -2.61 -35.82
N THR A 262 -15.90 -3.84 -36.28
CA THR A 262 -15.39 -4.35 -37.56
C THR A 262 -16.46 -4.42 -38.65
N ASP A 263 -17.60 -3.74 -38.47
CA ASP A 263 -18.73 -3.71 -39.42
C ASP A 263 -19.23 -5.12 -39.78
N GLY A 264 -19.25 -6.01 -38.78
CA GLY A 264 -19.70 -7.40 -38.92
C GLY A 264 -18.70 -8.35 -39.58
N HIS A 265 -17.44 -7.95 -39.79
CA HIS A 265 -16.38 -8.82 -40.31
C HIS A 265 -15.75 -9.67 -39.20
N ASP A 266 -15.60 -10.97 -39.43
CA ASP A 266 -14.99 -11.91 -38.47
C ASP A 266 -13.50 -11.63 -38.26
N VAL A 267 -13.06 -11.61 -37.01
CA VAL A 267 -11.63 -11.66 -36.66
C VAL A 267 -11.15 -13.11 -36.64
N VAL A 268 -10.10 -13.38 -37.40
CA VAL A 268 -9.50 -14.72 -37.50
C VAL A 268 -8.49 -14.96 -36.38
N GLU A 269 -7.67 -13.94 -36.09
CA GLU A 269 -6.57 -14.03 -35.15
C GLU A 269 -6.15 -12.62 -34.71
N VAL A 270 -5.67 -12.48 -33.48
CA VAL A 270 -4.92 -11.30 -33.05
C VAL A 270 -3.52 -11.74 -32.65
N ARG A 271 -2.50 -11.05 -33.17
CA ARG A 271 -1.09 -11.35 -32.93
C ARG A 271 -0.44 -10.24 -32.14
N SER A 272 0.35 -10.62 -31.15
CA SER A 272 1.27 -9.72 -30.47
C SER A 272 2.72 -10.11 -30.81
N PRO A 273 3.73 -9.30 -30.45
CA PRO A 273 5.13 -9.63 -30.68
C PRO A 273 5.57 -10.93 -29.99
N SER A 274 4.86 -11.38 -28.95
CA SER A 274 5.13 -12.62 -28.24
C SER A 274 4.41 -13.85 -28.82
N GLY A 275 3.50 -13.67 -29.78
CA GLY A 275 2.72 -14.75 -30.38
C GLY A 275 1.23 -14.43 -30.52
N PRO A 276 0.40 -15.41 -30.94
CA PRO A 276 -1.04 -15.23 -30.99
C PRO A 276 -1.63 -14.97 -29.61
N LEU A 277 -2.58 -14.04 -29.53
CA LEU A 277 -3.35 -13.79 -28.33
C LEU A 277 -4.51 -14.79 -28.22
N GLU A 278 -4.70 -15.29 -26.99
CA GLU A 278 -5.78 -16.22 -26.66
C GLU A 278 -7.12 -15.51 -26.56
N SER A 279 -8.20 -16.29 -26.66
CA SER A 279 -9.53 -15.80 -26.34
C SER A 279 -9.66 -15.56 -24.83
N ILE A 280 -10.21 -14.42 -24.46
CA ILE A 280 -10.53 -14.07 -23.06
C ILE A 280 -12.05 -13.98 -22.83
N GLU A 281 -12.87 -14.54 -23.71
CA GLU A 281 -14.32 -14.55 -23.51
C GLU A 281 -14.67 -15.23 -22.17
N GLY A 282 -15.38 -14.51 -21.30
CA GLY A 282 -15.73 -14.98 -19.96
C GLY A 282 -14.59 -14.97 -18.93
N GLU A 283 -13.36 -14.60 -19.31
CA GLU A 283 -12.25 -14.47 -18.37
C GLU A 283 -12.53 -13.38 -17.34
N LYS A 284 -12.30 -13.70 -16.06
CA LYS A 284 -12.61 -12.84 -14.91
C LYS A 284 -11.37 -12.15 -14.36
N ASN A 285 -10.17 -12.63 -14.65
CA ASN A 285 -8.93 -12.03 -14.18
C ASN A 285 -8.22 -11.26 -15.29
N THR A 286 -7.52 -10.20 -14.88
CA THR A 286 -6.82 -9.30 -15.80
C THR A 286 -5.79 -10.06 -16.64
N LYS A 287 -5.96 -10.07 -17.97
CA LYS A 287 -5.02 -10.70 -18.91
C LYS A 287 -5.08 -10.01 -20.28
N GLN A 288 -4.01 -10.14 -21.08
CA GLN A 288 -4.08 -9.79 -22.49
C GLN A 288 -4.85 -10.86 -23.27
N GLY A 289 -5.62 -10.43 -24.27
CA GLY A 289 -6.40 -11.33 -25.11
C GLY A 289 -7.48 -10.59 -25.88
N TRP A 290 -8.29 -11.34 -26.61
CA TRP A 290 -9.37 -10.76 -27.39
C TRP A 290 -10.57 -11.70 -27.50
N TRP A 291 -11.72 -11.18 -27.89
CA TRP A 291 -12.83 -11.98 -28.42
C TRP A 291 -13.74 -11.06 -29.25
N GLN A 292 -14.71 -11.64 -29.95
CA GLN A 292 -15.63 -10.88 -30.79
C GLN A 292 -17.08 -11.16 -30.37
N GLN A 293 -17.86 -10.10 -30.21
CA GLN A 293 -19.28 -10.17 -29.93
C GLN A 293 -20.07 -10.53 -31.18
N ASP A 294 -21.30 -11.03 -30.99
CA ASP A 294 -22.21 -11.40 -32.09
C ASP A 294 -22.53 -10.24 -33.05
N ASP A 295 -22.40 -9.00 -32.58
CA ASP A 295 -22.64 -7.79 -33.38
C ASP A 295 -21.42 -7.35 -34.21
N GLY A 296 -20.30 -8.07 -34.13
CA GLY A 296 -19.05 -7.75 -34.81
C GLY A 296 -18.06 -6.96 -33.95
N THR A 297 -18.44 -6.47 -32.76
CA THR A 297 -17.55 -5.70 -31.90
C THR A 297 -16.47 -6.58 -31.29
N VAL A 298 -15.22 -6.25 -31.57
CA VAL A 298 -14.04 -6.89 -31.00
C VAL A 298 -13.72 -6.27 -29.66
N VAL A 299 -13.63 -7.11 -28.63
CA VAL A 299 -13.16 -6.75 -27.30
C VAL A 299 -11.68 -7.12 -27.22
N LEU A 300 -10.80 -6.12 -27.24
CA LEU A 300 -9.35 -6.28 -27.28
C LEU A 300 -8.73 -5.78 -25.98
N SER A 301 -8.15 -6.66 -25.17
CA SER A 301 -7.43 -6.28 -23.94
C SER A 301 -5.92 -6.39 -24.15
N ILE A 302 -5.21 -5.25 -24.13
CA ILE A 302 -3.77 -5.20 -24.39
C ILE A 302 -3.04 -4.28 -23.41
N VAL A 303 -1.78 -4.61 -23.13
CA VAL A 303 -0.89 -3.76 -22.33
C VAL A 303 -0.47 -2.53 -23.17
N ASN A 304 -0.39 -1.35 -22.54
CA ASN A 304 0.01 -0.15 -23.27
C ASN A 304 1.48 -0.27 -23.76
N GLY A 305 1.76 0.28 -24.94
CA GLY A 305 3.04 0.19 -25.65
C GLY A 305 3.24 -1.12 -26.40
N HIS A 306 2.27 -2.05 -26.38
CA HIS A 306 2.32 -3.26 -27.19
C HIS A 306 1.48 -3.08 -28.45
N GLN A 307 2.16 -3.03 -29.59
CA GLN A 307 1.51 -3.08 -30.89
C GLN A 307 0.99 -4.49 -31.18
N VAL A 308 -0.24 -4.59 -31.66
CA VAL A 308 -0.89 -5.85 -32.05
C VAL A 308 -1.45 -5.76 -33.47
N GLU A 309 -1.57 -6.92 -34.11
CA GLU A 309 -2.15 -7.08 -35.45
C GLU A 309 -3.45 -7.89 -35.34
N VAL A 310 -4.58 -7.29 -35.70
CA VAL A 310 -5.90 -7.91 -35.76
C VAL A 310 -6.16 -8.35 -37.21
N VAL A 311 -6.22 -9.66 -37.45
CA VAL A 311 -6.40 -10.26 -38.79
C VAL A 311 -7.89 -10.49 -39.04
N LEU A 312 -8.43 -9.86 -40.08
CA LEU A 312 -9.86 -9.86 -40.40
C LEU A 312 -10.16 -10.65 -41.68
N ASN A 313 -11.30 -11.34 -41.72
CA ASN A 313 -11.80 -12.05 -42.89
C ASN A 313 -12.65 -11.12 -43.78
N GLY A 314 -11.97 -10.29 -44.57
CA GLY A 314 -12.62 -9.35 -45.49
C GLY A 314 -11.60 -8.43 -46.14
N SER A 315 -11.93 -7.85 -47.27
CA SER A 315 -11.13 -6.82 -47.93
C SER A 315 -11.93 -5.53 -47.99
N ASN A 316 -11.24 -4.39 -47.96
CA ASN A 316 -11.84 -3.05 -47.95
C ASN A 316 -12.81 -2.86 -46.76
N ILE A 317 -12.39 -3.33 -45.59
CA ILE A 317 -13.15 -3.29 -44.34
C ILE A 317 -13.23 -1.84 -43.84
N THR A 318 -14.43 -1.44 -43.42
CA THR A 318 -14.61 -0.23 -42.61
C THR A 318 -14.60 -0.65 -41.14
N TYR A 319 -13.91 0.11 -40.30
CA TYR A 319 -13.84 -0.16 -38.86
C TYR A 319 -13.90 1.15 -38.08
N ASP A 320 -14.29 1.06 -36.81
CA ASP A 320 -14.28 2.18 -35.88
C ASP A 320 -13.73 1.75 -34.51
N ILE A 321 -12.96 2.65 -33.88
CA ILE A 321 -12.48 2.45 -32.52
C ILE A 321 -13.48 3.13 -31.58
N LEU A 322 -14.40 2.33 -31.03
CA LEU A 322 -15.49 2.82 -30.17
C LEU A 322 -14.96 3.41 -28.85
N GLY A 323 -13.76 2.97 -28.43
CA GLY A 323 -13.03 3.48 -27.27
C GLY A 323 -12.74 2.41 -26.23
N GLN A 324 -12.50 2.83 -24.99
CA GLN A 324 -12.16 1.94 -23.88
C GLN A 324 -13.42 1.51 -23.12
N SER A 325 -13.51 0.23 -22.74
CA SER A 325 -14.61 -0.22 -21.88
C SER A 325 -14.41 0.25 -20.43
N LYS A 326 -15.51 0.38 -19.67
CA LYS A 326 -15.47 0.82 -18.26
C LYS A 326 -14.63 -0.12 -17.40
N PHE A 327 -14.78 -1.42 -17.56
CA PHE A 327 -14.00 -2.45 -16.87
C PHE A 327 -13.33 -3.41 -17.85
N PHE A 328 -12.37 -4.19 -17.33
CA PHE A 328 -11.70 -5.24 -18.09
C PHE A 328 -12.73 -6.16 -18.78
N ASN A 329 -12.40 -6.58 -20.01
CA ASN A 329 -13.16 -7.56 -20.77
C ASN A 329 -14.64 -7.19 -20.98
N ASN A 330 -14.94 -5.89 -20.97
CA ASN A 330 -16.31 -5.36 -21.08
C ASN A 330 -17.28 -5.88 -20.01
N HIS A 331 -16.78 -6.24 -18.82
CA HIS A 331 -17.61 -6.62 -17.67
C HIS A 331 -18.42 -5.43 -17.15
N SER A 332 -19.60 -5.69 -16.58
CA SER A 332 -20.49 -4.65 -16.05
C SER A 332 -20.10 -4.20 -14.64
N ALA A 333 -19.45 -5.08 -13.88
CA ALA A 333 -18.99 -4.84 -12.52
C ALA A 333 -17.54 -5.28 -12.33
N ALA A 334 -16.85 -4.62 -11.40
CA ALA A 334 -15.57 -5.05 -10.85
C ALA A 334 -15.75 -5.39 -9.38
N VAL A 335 -15.16 -6.49 -8.91
CA VAL A 335 -15.20 -6.90 -7.51
C VAL A 335 -13.78 -7.00 -6.98
N THR A 336 -13.53 -6.32 -5.86
CA THR A 336 -12.24 -6.36 -5.15
C THR A 336 -12.42 -6.93 -3.76
N VAL A 337 -11.41 -7.65 -3.28
CA VAL A 337 -11.40 -8.15 -1.91
C VAL A 337 -10.11 -7.73 -1.21
N ALA A 338 -10.24 -6.97 -0.13
CA ALA A 338 -9.10 -6.61 0.72
C ALA A 338 -8.94 -7.59 1.89
N GLY A 339 -7.77 -8.20 2.00
CA GLY A 339 -7.36 -9.02 3.14
C GLY A 339 -6.73 -8.14 4.22
N HIS A 340 -7.49 -7.79 5.26
CA HIS A 340 -7.02 -6.91 6.34
C HIS A 340 -6.15 -7.65 7.36
N GLU A 341 -5.15 -6.94 7.89
CA GLU A 341 -4.23 -7.36 8.95
C GLU A 341 -3.32 -8.56 8.62
N THR A 342 -2.91 -8.73 7.36
CA THR A 342 -2.18 -9.92 6.86
C THR A 342 -0.80 -10.15 7.44
N THR A 343 -0.78 -10.91 8.55
CA THR A 343 0.43 -11.31 9.30
C THR A 343 0.97 -12.69 8.95
N ASP A 344 0.20 -13.53 8.25
CA ASP A 344 0.63 -14.86 7.77
C ASP A 344 -0.16 -15.21 6.50
N LEU A 345 0.34 -14.78 5.33
CA LEU A 345 -0.37 -15.01 4.08
C LEU A 345 -0.53 -16.50 3.80
N PHE A 346 0.49 -17.33 4.06
CA PHE A 346 0.40 -18.77 3.82
C PHE A 346 -0.83 -19.37 4.51
N LYS A 347 -1.03 -19.04 5.78
CA LYS A 347 -2.18 -19.55 6.53
C LYS A 347 -3.52 -18.99 6.03
N TRP A 348 -3.52 -17.79 5.45
CA TRP A 348 -4.74 -17.04 5.16
C TRP A 348 -5.22 -17.26 3.73
N SER A 349 -4.30 -17.28 2.77
CA SER A 349 -4.61 -17.51 1.36
C SER A 349 -4.72 -18.99 1.01
N LYS A 350 -4.23 -19.92 1.84
CA LYS A 350 -4.29 -21.38 1.58
C LYS A 350 -5.70 -21.90 1.24
N ARG A 351 -6.75 -21.21 1.66
CA ARG A 351 -8.14 -21.58 1.41
C ARG A 351 -8.67 -21.13 0.05
N PHE A 352 -7.88 -20.36 -0.70
CA PHE A 352 -8.24 -19.73 -1.97
C PHE A 352 -7.25 -20.12 -3.09
N LEU A 353 -6.55 -21.25 -2.94
CA LEU A 353 -5.47 -21.65 -3.85
C LEU A 353 -5.93 -22.47 -5.07
N GLU A 354 -6.93 -23.34 -4.93
CA GLU A 354 -7.10 -24.42 -5.92
C GLU A 354 -8.34 -24.31 -6.83
N ASP A 355 -9.36 -23.49 -6.53
CA ASP A 355 -10.62 -23.51 -7.31
C ASP A 355 -11.32 -22.15 -7.44
N THR A 356 -10.61 -21.02 -7.30
CA THR A 356 -11.25 -19.69 -7.33
C THR A 356 -10.54 -18.68 -8.21
N SER A 357 -11.34 -17.88 -8.91
CA SER A 357 -10.90 -16.71 -9.67
C SER A 357 -10.81 -15.46 -8.80
N VAL A 358 -11.18 -15.51 -7.52
CA VAL A 358 -11.09 -14.35 -6.62
C VAL A 358 -9.63 -13.96 -6.39
N ARG A 359 -9.35 -12.66 -6.56
CA ARG A 359 -8.04 -12.05 -6.30
C ARG A 359 -8.13 -11.09 -5.14
N PHE A 360 -7.04 -11.04 -4.38
CA PHE A 360 -7.00 -10.31 -3.13
C PHE A 360 -5.96 -9.20 -3.20
N THR A 361 -6.32 -8.05 -2.64
CA THR A 361 -5.36 -7.07 -2.13
C THR A 361 -5.04 -7.47 -0.68
N TRP A 362 -3.94 -8.19 -0.47
CA TRP A 362 -3.50 -8.55 0.88
C TRP A 362 -2.80 -7.38 1.53
N LEU A 363 -3.43 -6.76 2.52
CA LEU A 363 -2.85 -5.68 3.29
C LEU A 363 -1.94 -6.30 4.35
N LEU A 364 -0.64 -6.24 4.12
CA LEU A 364 0.37 -6.94 4.91
C LEU A 364 0.74 -6.17 6.18
N GLN A 365 0.96 -6.92 7.26
CA GLN A 365 1.57 -6.43 8.48
C GLN A 365 2.61 -7.44 8.96
N PRO A 366 3.86 -7.05 9.25
CA PRO A 366 4.82 -7.94 9.87
C PRO A 366 4.30 -8.51 11.20
N ARG A 367 4.74 -9.72 11.57
CA ARG A 367 4.34 -10.32 12.84
C ARG A 367 4.94 -9.51 13.99
N PRO A 368 4.15 -9.06 14.98
CA PRO A 368 4.71 -8.45 16.17
C PRO A 368 5.72 -9.40 16.84
N ALA A 369 6.84 -8.87 17.32
CA ALA A 369 7.80 -9.66 18.06
C ALA A 369 7.17 -10.15 19.37
N ASP A 370 7.39 -11.41 19.73
CA ASP A 370 6.86 -11.96 20.97
C ASP A 370 7.39 -11.14 22.17
N GLY A 371 6.48 -10.79 23.08
CA GLY A 371 6.55 -9.66 24.00
C GLY A 371 7.62 -9.66 25.11
N GLU A 372 8.81 -10.23 24.92
CA GLU A 372 9.87 -10.20 25.94
C GLU A 372 10.82 -8.99 25.84
N ALA A 373 10.80 -8.24 24.73
CA ALA A 373 11.88 -7.29 24.43
C ALA A 373 11.47 -5.88 23.96
N THR A 374 10.18 -5.50 23.98
CA THR A 374 9.75 -4.14 23.56
C THR A 374 10.38 -3.02 24.38
N TRP A 375 10.90 -3.31 25.58
CA TRP A 375 11.61 -2.37 26.45
C TRP A 375 13.12 -2.24 26.15
N ILE A 376 13.73 -3.18 25.42
CA ILE A 376 15.19 -3.26 25.21
C ILE A 376 15.74 -2.01 24.49
N PRO A 377 15.12 -1.52 23.40
CA PRO A 377 15.58 -0.29 22.77
C PRO A 377 15.55 0.93 23.70
N TYR A 378 14.50 1.05 24.54
CA TYR A 378 14.40 2.11 25.53
C TYR A 378 15.48 2.00 26.61
N ALA A 379 15.84 0.78 27.02
CA ALA A 379 16.96 0.55 27.93
C ALA A 379 18.31 0.88 27.29
N ILE A 380 18.53 0.57 26.02
CA ILE A 380 19.77 0.93 25.30
C ILE A 380 19.94 2.45 25.24
N VAL A 381 18.86 3.18 24.89
CA VAL A 381 18.88 4.65 24.88
C VAL A 381 19.09 5.22 26.28
N GLY A 382 18.38 4.68 27.29
CA GLY A 382 18.52 5.09 28.68
C GLY A 382 19.94 4.87 29.22
N ILE A 383 20.53 3.71 28.98
CA ILE A 383 21.91 3.38 29.36
C ILE A 383 22.89 4.25 28.59
N GLY A 384 22.71 4.45 27.28
CA GLY A 384 23.56 5.31 26.46
C GLY A 384 23.56 6.75 26.96
N PHE A 385 22.38 7.32 27.19
CA PHE A 385 22.22 8.67 27.73
C PHE A 385 22.83 8.78 29.13
N ALA A 386 22.52 7.86 30.04
CA ALA A 386 23.07 7.84 31.40
C ALA A 386 24.60 7.70 31.41
N THR A 387 25.17 6.93 30.47
CA THR A 387 26.61 6.74 30.34
C THR A 387 27.29 8.01 29.84
N VAL A 388 26.70 8.71 28.86
CA VAL A 388 27.20 10.01 28.39
C VAL A 388 27.11 11.07 29.49
N VAL A 389 25.98 11.18 30.17
CA VAL A 389 25.79 12.12 31.30
C VAL A 389 26.76 11.78 32.44
N GLY A 390 26.95 10.50 32.74
CA GLY A 390 27.90 10.00 33.73
C GLY A 390 29.34 10.37 33.38
N MET A 391 29.78 10.14 32.13
CA MET A 391 31.11 10.56 31.66
C MET A 391 31.28 12.08 31.73
N LEU A 392 30.27 12.86 31.35
CA LEU A 392 30.31 14.32 31.46
C LEU A 392 30.41 14.79 32.93
N GLY A 393 29.73 14.10 33.85
CA GLY A 393 29.82 14.36 35.29
C GLY A 393 31.20 14.04 35.87
N VAL A 394 31.80 12.91 35.49
CA VAL A 394 33.16 12.52 35.92
C VAL A 394 34.19 13.51 35.38
N LEU A 395 34.15 13.82 34.09
CA LEU A 395 35.04 14.81 33.48
C LEU A 395 34.89 16.19 34.13
N GLY A 396 33.64 16.62 34.38
CA GLY A 396 33.36 17.88 35.08
C GLY A 396 33.95 17.94 36.49
N ARG A 397 33.92 16.83 37.23
CA ARG A 397 34.55 16.70 38.56
C ARG A 397 36.08 16.73 38.50
N GLU A 398 36.67 16.23 37.41
CA GLU A 398 38.11 16.30 37.15
C GLU A 398 38.56 17.65 36.56
N GLY A 399 37.64 18.61 36.39
CA GLY A 399 37.93 19.94 35.88
C GLY A 399 38.17 19.98 34.36
N VAL A 400 37.75 18.93 33.65
CA VAL A 400 37.93 18.78 32.19
C VAL A 400 36.56 18.71 31.52
N GLY A 401 36.39 19.35 30.38
CA GLY A 401 35.16 19.26 29.59
C GLY A 401 34.04 20.24 29.98
N PRO A 402 32.83 20.08 29.40
CA PRO A 402 31.80 21.14 29.34
C PRO A 402 31.20 21.53 30.71
N LEU A 403 31.22 20.62 31.68
CA LEU A 403 30.64 20.81 33.02
C LEU A 403 31.66 21.25 34.08
N ALA A 404 32.93 21.47 33.71
CA ALA A 404 34.00 21.84 34.64
C ALA A 404 33.71 23.14 35.43
N GLY A 405 32.96 24.08 34.84
CA GLY A 405 32.57 25.33 35.50
C GLY A 405 31.46 25.20 36.55
N LEU A 406 30.69 24.11 36.53
CA LEU A 406 29.56 23.89 37.46
C LEU A 406 30.01 23.21 38.77
N ALA A 407 31.06 22.38 38.74
CA ALA A 407 31.53 21.64 39.90
C ALA A 407 32.39 22.48 40.87
N LEU A 408 32.98 23.58 40.40
CA LEU A 408 33.90 24.44 41.19
C LEU A 408 33.20 25.56 41.98
N GLY A 409 31.87 25.62 41.96
CA GLY A 409 31.07 26.67 42.61
C GLY A 409 30.54 26.33 44.00
N LYS A 410 31.32 25.69 44.89
CA LYS A 410 30.98 25.59 46.33
C LYS A 410 32.23 25.39 47.17
N GLY A 411 32.97 26.46 47.39
CA GLY A 411 34.11 26.42 48.30
C GLY A 411 34.87 27.73 48.39
N ALA A 412 34.30 28.71 49.11
CA ALA A 412 35.03 29.62 49.99
C ALA A 412 34.13 30.82 50.33
N ASP A 413 33.75 30.96 51.59
CA ASP A 413 34.23 32.13 52.32
C ASP A 413 34.31 31.83 53.82
N LYS A 414 35.54 31.89 54.35
CA LYS A 414 35.82 31.91 55.78
C LYS A 414 36.33 33.31 56.07
N SER A 415 35.55 34.10 56.80
CA SER A 415 36.04 35.28 57.50
C SER A 415 35.52 35.24 58.94
N PRO A 416 36.36 35.39 59.97
CA PRO A 416 35.93 35.34 61.36
C PRO A 416 35.53 36.74 61.87
N PRO A 417 34.66 36.81 62.89
CA PRO A 417 34.75 37.92 63.83
C PRO A 417 34.88 37.48 65.29
N GLU A 418 35.47 38.41 66.03
CA GLU A 418 35.90 38.37 67.42
C GLU A 418 34.82 38.14 68.48
N LEU A 419 35.32 37.77 69.66
CA LEU A 419 34.68 37.70 70.97
C LEU A 419 33.53 38.68 71.23
N GLN A 420 32.43 38.15 71.75
CA GLN A 420 31.81 38.74 72.95
C GLN A 420 31.17 37.67 73.85
N SER A 421 31.73 37.56 75.04
CA SER A 421 31.18 36.89 76.21
C SER A 421 29.83 37.48 76.62
N LYS A 422 28.80 36.63 76.78
CA LYS A 422 27.78 36.71 77.83
C LYS A 422 26.87 35.46 77.84
N ARG A 423 27.14 34.58 78.80
CA ARG A 423 26.23 34.00 79.81
C ARG A 423 24.74 33.76 79.43
N SER A 424 24.33 32.50 79.63
CA SER A 424 23.22 32.05 80.51
C SER A 424 21.95 31.44 79.87
N LEU A 425 21.67 30.18 80.27
CA LEU A 425 20.36 29.52 80.51
C LEU A 425 19.53 29.16 79.25
N ASP A 426 18.89 28.00 79.09
CA ASP A 426 18.70 26.82 79.93
C ASP A 426 18.37 25.62 79.03
N ALA A 427 18.74 24.44 79.51
CA ALA A 427 18.23 23.16 79.04
C ALA A 427 16.95 22.82 79.81
N VAL A 428 15.93 22.36 79.10
CA VAL A 428 14.92 21.46 79.69
C VAL A 428 14.53 20.46 78.61
N ASP A 429 15.07 19.26 78.76
CA ASP A 429 14.48 18.02 78.26
C ASP A 429 13.54 17.46 79.34
N GLU A 430 12.73 16.48 78.93
CA GLU A 430 11.75 15.67 79.67
C GLU A 430 10.34 16.28 79.74
N ALA A 431 9.22 15.54 79.64
CA ALA A 431 8.85 14.19 79.19
C ALA A 431 7.39 14.04 79.65
N GLU A 432 6.43 13.98 78.71
CA GLU A 432 5.20 13.15 78.71
C GLU A 432 4.32 13.50 77.51
#